data_AF-A0A965IWT8-F1
#
_entry.id   AF-A0A965IWT8-F1
#
_cell.length_a   1.000
_cell.length_b   1.000
_cell.length_c   1.000
_cell.angle_alpha   90.00
_cell.angle_beta   90.00
_cell.angle_gamma   90.00
#
_symmetry.space_group_name_H-M   'P 1'
#
loop_
_entity.id
_entity.type
_entity.pdbx_description
1 polymer ?
#
loop_
_entity_poly.entity_id
_entity_poly.type
_entity_poly.pdbx_seq_one_letter_code
_entity_poly.pdbx_strand_id
1 'polypeptide(L)'
;MKNKLKILNLYACLGGNRYKWDEVADIEVTAVELDIELAKAYQERFPNDKVIVTDAHQYLLEHYKEFNFIWSSPPCPTHSKARFWAYGKKNPVYPDMKLYEEIIFLQHHATENQKWIVENVNGYYEPLIPA
;
A
#
# COMPACT_ATOMS: atom_id res chain seq x y z
N MET A 1 -5.36 -7.51 -28.51
CA MET A 1 -4.39 -7.52 -27.39
C MET A 1 -5.21 -7.72 -26.13
N LYS A 2 -4.90 -8.70 -25.28
CA LYS A 2 -5.60 -8.80 -23.99
C LYS A 2 -5.22 -7.55 -23.18
N ASN A 3 -6.21 -6.84 -22.65
CA ASN A 3 -5.94 -5.70 -21.78
C ASN A 3 -5.32 -6.24 -20.48
N LYS A 4 -4.06 -5.88 -20.22
CA LYS A 4 -3.37 -6.20 -18.96
C LYS A 4 -4.06 -5.52 -17.79
N LEU A 5 -4.06 -6.16 -16.63
CA LEU A 5 -4.57 -5.57 -15.41
C LEU A 5 -3.57 -4.51 -14.89
N LYS A 6 -3.98 -3.23 -14.87
CA LYS A 6 -3.16 -2.15 -14.33
C LYS A 6 -3.24 -2.13 -12.81
N ILE A 7 -2.10 -2.29 -12.14
CA ILE A 7 -2.02 -2.38 -10.68
C ILE A 7 -1.19 -1.22 -10.14
N LEU A 8 -1.73 -0.53 -9.14
CA LEU A 8 -0.98 0.41 -8.30
C LEU A 8 -0.57 -0.28 -7.00
N ASN A 9 0.74 -0.38 -6.77
CA ASN A 9 1.32 -0.95 -5.56
C ASN A 9 1.96 0.16 -4.72
N LEU A 10 1.25 0.65 -3.71
CA LEU A 10 1.68 1.74 -2.84
C LEU A 10 2.45 1.20 -1.64
N TYR A 11 3.44 1.97 -1.17
CA TYR A 11 4.34 1.57 -0.09
C TYR A 11 5.06 0.26 -0.43
N ALA A 12 5.59 0.21 -1.66
CA ALA A 12 5.99 -1.04 -2.30
C ALA A 12 7.15 -1.73 -1.57
N CYS A 13 8.03 -0.98 -0.89
CA CYS A 13 9.20 -1.49 -0.21
C CYS A 13 9.98 -2.45 -1.14
N LEU A 14 10.18 -3.70 -0.75
CA LEU A 14 10.84 -4.71 -1.58
C LEU A 14 9.87 -5.50 -2.48
N GLY A 15 8.57 -5.23 -2.45
CA GLY A 15 7.55 -5.90 -3.28
C GLY A 15 7.16 -7.29 -2.80
N GLY A 16 7.00 -7.47 -1.49
CA GLY A 16 6.60 -8.74 -0.89
C GLY A 16 5.21 -9.21 -1.35
N ASN A 17 4.24 -8.30 -1.39
CA ASN A 17 2.88 -8.55 -1.89
C ASN A 17 2.86 -8.94 -3.38
N ARG A 18 3.65 -8.24 -4.20
CA ARG A 18 3.70 -8.36 -5.65
C ARG A 18 4.31 -9.67 -6.14
N TYR A 19 5.09 -10.36 -5.32
CA TYR A 19 5.94 -11.49 -5.70
C TYR A 19 5.25 -12.57 -6.56
N LYS A 20 3.96 -12.87 -6.30
CA LYS A 20 3.22 -13.95 -6.97
C LYS A 20 2.17 -13.48 -8.00
N TRP A 21 2.05 -12.18 -8.26
CA TRP A 21 0.95 -11.69 -9.10
C TRP A 21 1.02 -12.17 -10.56
N ASP A 22 2.21 -12.36 -11.12
CA ASP A 22 2.38 -12.91 -12.48
C ASP A 22 1.89 -14.36 -12.61
N GLU A 23 1.83 -15.10 -11.50
CA GLU A 23 1.37 -16.50 -11.51
C GLU A 23 -0.15 -16.61 -11.68
N VAL A 24 -0.89 -15.52 -11.43
CA VAL A 24 -2.36 -15.52 -11.37
C VAL A 24 -3.03 -14.57 -12.35
N ALA A 25 -2.30 -13.60 -12.92
CA ALA A 25 -2.84 -12.65 -13.89
C ALA A 25 -1.75 -12.07 -14.82
N ASP A 26 -2.17 -11.60 -16.00
CA ASP A 26 -1.31 -10.76 -16.86
C ASP A 26 -1.44 -9.30 -16.42
N ILE A 27 -0.34 -8.73 -15.91
CA ILE A 27 -0.33 -7.49 -15.13
C ILE A 27 0.59 -6.42 -15.71
N GLU A 28 0.28 -5.17 -15.38
CA GLU A 28 1.13 -4.00 -15.57
C GLU A 28 1.18 -3.26 -14.23
N VAL A 29 2.31 -3.34 -13.52
CA VAL A 29 2.46 -2.83 -12.15
C VAL A 29 3.16 -1.47 -12.17
N THR A 30 2.59 -0.51 -11.46
CA THR A 30 3.26 0.71 -11.00
C THR A 30 3.47 0.62 -9.49
N ALA A 31 4.72 0.54 -9.07
CA ALA A 31 5.13 0.52 -7.67
C ALA A 31 5.57 1.92 -7.22
N VAL A 32 5.09 2.35 -6.05
CA VAL A 32 5.43 3.64 -5.46
C VAL A 32 6.14 3.42 -4.13
N GLU A 33 7.34 3.98 -4.01
CA GLU A 33 8.18 3.87 -2.83
C GLU A 33 8.90 5.20 -2.58
N LEU A 34 8.96 5.65 -1.33
CA LEU A 34 9.56 6.94 -0.98
C LEU A 34 11.10 6.83 -0.85
N ASP A 35 11.59 5.70 -0.34
CA ASP A 35 13.02 5.46 -0.15
C ASP A 35 13.68 5.02 -1.46
N ILE A 36 14.67 5.80 -1.92
CA ILE A 36 15.37 5.58 -3.19
C ILE A 36 16.09 4.22 -3.22
N GLU A 37 16.67 3.78 -2.10
CA GLU A 37 17.42 2.52 -2.07
C GLU A 37 16.47 1.32 -2.06
N LEU A 38 15.33 1.41 -1.37
CA LEU A 38 14.27 0.40 -1.46
C LEU A 38 13.66 0.35 -2.87
N ALA A 39 13.45 1.49 -3.51
CA ALA A 39 12.95 1.57 -4.88
C ALA A 39 13.91 0.89 -5.88
N LYS A 40 15.22 1.09 -5.73
CA LYS A 40 16.24 0.38 -6.52
C LYS A 40 16.18 -1.12 -6.28
N ALA A 41 16.15 -1.55 -5.03
CA ALA A 41 16.06 -2.97 -4.67
C ALA A 41 14.77 -3.62 -5.19
N TYR A 42 13.64 -2.90 -5.18
CA TYR A 42 12.40 -3.33 -5.82
C TYR A 42 12.61 -3.52 -7.33
N GLN A 43 13.17 -2.53 -8.01
CA GLN A 43 13.36 -2.56 -9.47
C GLN A 43 14.26 -3.72 -9.91
N GLU A 44 15.32 -4.03 -9.14
CA GLU A 44 16.18 -5.19 -9.37
C GLU A 44 15.41 -6.52 -9.29
N ARG A 45 14.46 -6.63 -8.35
CA ARG A 45 13.62 -7.83 -8.20
C ARG A 45 12.56 -7.94 -9.29
N PHE A 46 12.03 -6.81 -9.75
CA PHE A 46 10.91 -6.74 -10.70
C PHE A 46 11.23 -5.79 -11.86
N PRO A 47 12.10 -6.20 -12.80
CA PRO A 47 12.63 -5.32 -13.85
C PRO A 47 11.57 -4.83 -14.86
N ASN A 48 10.40 -5.48 -14.92
CA ASN A 48 9.31 -5.10 -15.83
C ASN A 48 8.27 -4.18 -15.18
N ASP A 49 8.34 -3.99 -13.86
CA ASP A 49 7.44 -3.09 -13.14
C ASP A 49 7.94 -1.65 -13.31
N LYS A 50 7.01 -0.69 -13.38
CA LYS A 50 7.34 0.74 -13.32
C LYS A 50 7.52 1.15 -11.86
N VAL A 51 8.67 1.69 -11.49
CA VAL A 51 8.91 2.22 -10.14
C VAL A 51 8.88 3.75 -10.14
N ILE A 52 8.15 4.34 -9.20
CA ILE A 52 8.04 5.79 -9.02
C ILE A 52 8.51 6.12 -7.59
N VAL A 53 9.50 7.01 -7.50
CA VAL A 53 10.01 7.48 -6.21
C VAL A 53 9.28 8.74 -5.77
N THR A 54 8.28 8.60 -4.92
CA THR A 54 7.47 9.72 -4.40
C THR A 54 6.66 9.32 -3.18
N ASP A 55 5.96 10.28 -2.57
CA ASP A 55 5.01 10.01 -1.49
C ASP A 55 3.79 9.22 -2.01
N ALA A 56 3.65 7.99 -1.52
CA ALA A 56 2.60 7.07 -1.95
C ALA A 56 1.19 7.54 -1.57
N HIS A 57 1.06 8.26 -0.45
CA HIS A 57 -0.22 8.77 0.03
C HIS A 57 -0.78 9.83 -0.93
N GLN A 58 0.06 10.80 -1.31
CA GLN A 58 -0.28 11.83 -2.29
C GLN A 58 -0.49 11.21 -3.68
N TYR A 59 0.34 10.24 -4.08
CA TYR A 59 0.21 9.58 -5.37
C TYR A 59 -1.15 8.88 -5.53
N LEU A 60 -1.67 8.26 -4.47
CA LEU A 60 -3.01 7.68 -4.47
C LEU A 60 -4.07 8.72 -4.83
N LEU A 61 -4.05 9.88 -4.15
CA LEU A 61 -5.03 10.95 -4.33
C LEU A 61 -5.08 11.45 -5.78
N GLU A 62 -3.92 11.55 -6.42
CA GLU A 62 -3.76 12.12 -7.76
C GLU A 62 -4.04 11.11 -8.88
N HIS A 63 -3.72 9.82 -8.66
CA HIS A 63 -3.63 8.83 -9.75
C HIS A 63 -4.56 7.62 -9.62
N TYR A 64 -5.35 7.48 -8.54
CA TYR A 64 -6.14 6.26 -8.30
C TYR A 64 -6.96 5.82 -9.52
N LYS A 65 -7.54 6.75 -10.30
CA LYS A 65 -8.41 6.43 -11.45
C LYS A 65 -7.71 5.72 -12.62
N GLU A 66 -6.38 5.72 -12.64
CA GLU A 66 -5.59 5.16 -13.77
C GLU A 66 -5.46 3.63 -13.71
N PHE A 67 -5.86 3.02 -12.60
CA PHE A 67 -5.57 1.61 -12.29
C PHE A 67 -6.85 0.78 -12.15
N ASN A 68 -6.76 -0.51 -12.44
CA ASN A 68 -7.85 -1.46 -12.24
C ASN A 68 -7.84 -2.05 -10.83
N PHE A 69 -6.65 -2.18 -10.23
CA PHE A 69 -6.46 -2.68 -8.88
C PHE A 69 -5.48 -1.81 -8.10
N ILE A 70 -5.77 -1.56 -6.83
CA ILE A 70 -4.91 -0.78 -5.93
C ILE A 70 -4.58 -1.64 -4.70
N TRP A 71 -3.30 -1.81 -4.42
CA TRP A 71 -2.83 -2.34 -3.15
C TRP A 71 -2.13 -1.22 -2.38
N SER A 72 -2.56 -0.97 -1.15
CA SER A 72 -1.89 -0.04 -0.24
C SER A 72 -1.51 -0.71 1.07
N SER A 73 -0.30 -0.47 1.55
CA SER A 73 0.19 -0.94 2.85
C SER A 73 0.85 0.21 3.62
N PRO A 74 0.06 1.22 4.05
CA PRO A 74 0.61 2.40 4.72
C PRO A 74 1.29 2.01 6.05
N PRO A 75 2.28 2.80 6.52
CA PRO A 75 3.04 2.47 7.72
C PRO A 75 2.18 2.13 8.95
N CYS A 76 2.41 0.94 9.50
CA CYS A 76 1.72 0.40 10.68
C CYS A 76 2.30 0.68 12.10
N PRO A 77 3.49 1.31 12.32
CA PRO A 77 4.12 1.32 13.65
C PRO A 77 3.31 1.94 14.79
N THR A 78 2.40 2.86 14.49
CA THR A 78 1.54 3.54 15.47
C THR A 78 0.33 2.68 15.87
N HIS A 79 -0.06 1.71 15.05
CA HIS A 79 -1.22 0.82 15.26
C HIS A 79 -0.87 -0.52 15.93
N SER A 80 0.41 -0.92 15.86
CA SER A 80 0.85 -2.26 16.26
C SER A 80 0.79 -2.53 17.78
N LYS A 81 0.37 -3.75 18.15
CA LYS A 81 0.49 -4.28 19.54
C LYS A 81 1.93 -4.28 20.05
N ALA A 82 2.93 -4.36 19.16
CA ALA A 82 4.34 -4.36 19.51
C ALA A 82 4.78 -3.08 20.27
N ARG A 83 4.01 -1.98 20.19
CA ARG A 83 4.25 -0.78 20.99
C ARG A 83 4.19 -1.05 22.49
N PHE A 84 3.35 -1.99 22.92
CA PHE A 84 3.16 -2.34 24.33
C PHE A 84 4.18 -3.36 24.85
N TRP A 85 4.91 -4.06 23.97
CA TRP A 85 5.98 -4.99 24.37
C TRP A 85 7.22 -4.27 24.91
N ALA A 86 7.39 -2.99 24.57
CA ALA A 86 8.45 -2.12 25.07
C ALA A 86 7.89 -1.12 26.11
N TYR A 87 7.03 -1.59 27.03
CA TYR A 87 6.39 -0.75 28.04
C TYR A 87 7.45 0.06 28.83
N GLY A 88 7.27 1.39 28.86
CA GLY A 88 8.21 2.32 29.49
C GLY A 88 9.44 2.71 28.64
N LYS A 89 9.66 2.12 27.46
CA LYS A 89 10.77 2.46 26.55
C LYS A 89 10.35 3.24 25.31
N LYS A 90 9.08 3.20 24.93
CA LYS A 90 8.52 3.99 23.81
C LYS A 90 7.53 5.03 24.31
N ASN A 91 7.64 6.25 23.80
CA ASN A 91 6.70 7.32 24.09
C ASN A 91 5.29 6.96 23.53
N PRO A 92 4.22 7.32 24.25
CA PRO A 92 2.87 7.32 23.69
C PRO A 92 2.81 8.18 22.43
N VAL A 93 2.10 7.71 21.40
CA VAL A 93 1.84 8.46 20.16
C VAL A 93 0.39 8.22 19.75
N TYR A 94 -0.17 9.16 19.00
CA TYR A 94 -1.47 8.94 18.37
C TYR A 94 -1.36 7.90 17.25
N PRO A 95 -2.41 7.07 17.04
CA PRO A 95 -2.55 6.28 15.82
C PRO A 95 -2.42 7.18 14.59
N ASP A 96 -1.67 6.71 13.59
CA ASP A 96 -1.52 7.46 12.34
C ASP A 96 -2.78 7.30 11.50
N MET A 97 -3.50 8.40 11.28
CA MET A 97 -4.79 8.36 10.60
C MET A 97 -4.68 8.13 9.09
N LYS A 98 -3.48 8.19 8.49
CA LYS A 98 -3.27 7.89 7.07
C LYS A 98 -3.88 6.55 6.63
N LEU A 99 -3.81 5.54 7.50
CA LEU A 99 -4.46 4.24 7.27
C LEU A 99 -5.96 4.42 6.98
N TYR A 100 -6.67 5.16 7.83
CA TYR A 100 -8.11 5.37 7.67
C TYR A 100 -8.43 6.40 6.59
N GLU A 101 -7.58 7.40 6.38
CA GLU A 101 -7.70 8.34 5.26
C GLU A 101 -7.75 7.59 3.92
N GLU A 102 -6.86 6.62 3.70
CA GLU A 102 -6.85 5.82 2.47
C GLU A 102 -8.06 4.90 2.34
N ILE A 103 -8.48 4.24 3.43
CA ILE A 103 -9.67 3.38 3.42
C ILE A 103 -10.92 4.21 3.09
N ILE A 104 -11.13 5.33 3.78
CA ILE A 104 -12.27 6.20 3.58
C ILE A 104 -12.25 6.77 2.16
N PHE A 105 -11.09 7.20 1.68
CA PHE A 105 -10.93 7.71 0.32
C PHE A 105 -11.33 6.66 -0.72
N LEU A 106 -10.78 5.44 -0.62
CA LEU A 106 -11.06 4.36 -1.58
C LEU A 106 -12.52 3.88 -1.49
N GLN A 107 -13.15 3.87 -0.32
CA GLN A 107 -14.57 3.55 -0.17
C GLN A 107 -15.49 4.52 -0.93
N HIS A 108 -15.14 5.80 -1.00
CA HIS A 108 -16.00 6.83 -1.59
C HIS A 108 -15.63 7.19 -3.03
N HIS A 109 -14.38 6.99 -3.42
CA HIS A 109 -13.86 7.49 -4.69
C HIS A 109 -13.49 6.39 -5.68
N ALA A 110 -13.20 5.16 -5.25
CA ALA A 110 -12.90 4.08 -6.18
C ALA A 110 -14.05 3.87 -7.17
N THR A 111 -13.70 3.67 -8.44
CA THR A 111 -14.71 3.46 -9.49
C THR A 111 -15.36 2.09 -9.35
N GLU A 112 -16.57 1.90 -9.89
CA GLU A 112 -17.35 0.65 -9.78
C GLU A 112 -16.57 -0.61 -10.20
N ASN A 113 -15.70 -0.49 -11.22
CA ASN A 113 -14.91 -1.60 -11.74
C ASN A 113 -13.48 -1.67 -11.16
N GLN A 114 -13.13 -0.78 -10.25
CA GLN A 114 -11.82 -0.77 -9.58
C GLN A 114 -11.90 -1.59 -8.29
N LYS A 115 -10.91 -2.47 -8.11
CA LYS A 115 -10.73 -3.23 -6.86
C LYS A 115 -9.61 -2.60 -6.04
N TRP A 116 -9.68 -2.72 -4.72
CA TRP A 116 -8.63 -2.22 -3.85
C TRP A 116 -8.50 -3.03 -2.56
N ILE A 117 -7.30 -2.99 -1.97
CA ILE A 117 -6.97 -3.56 -0.66
C ILE A 117 -6.11 -2.53 0.08
N VAL A 118 -6.42 -2.30 1.35
CA VAL A 118 -5.53 -1.62 2.30
C VAL A 118 -5.11 -2.64 3.35
N GLU A 119 -3.83 -3.00 3.36
CA GLU A 119 -3.25 -3.99 4.27
C GLU A 119 -2.62 -3.30 5.48
N ASN A 120 -2.80 -3.90 6.66
CA ASN A 120 -2.14 -3.47 7.87
C ASN A 120 -2.07 -4.60 8.91
N VAL A 121 -1.33 -4.34 10.00
CA VAL A 121 -1.21 -5.27 11.13
C VAL A 121 -2.49 -5.31 11.96
N ASN A 122 -2.70 -6.40 12.70
CA ASN A 122 -3.73 -6.47 13.73
C ASN A 122 -3.44 -5.48 14.86
N GLY A 123 -4.22 -4.41 14.92
CA GLY A 123 -4.04 -3.30 15.85
C GLY A 123 -4.27 -3.68 17.33
N TYR A 124 -3.84 -2.81 18.24
CA TYR A 124 -4.10 -2.95 19.68
C TYR A 124 -5.49 -2.47 20.12
N TYR A 125 -6.32 -2.02 19.19
CA TYR A 125 -7.67 -1.53 19.37
C TYR A 125 -8.58 -2.13 18.30
N GLU A 126 -9.90 -2.10 18.53
CA GLU A 126 -10.87 -2.56 17.55
C GLU A 126 -10.85 -1.63 16.33
N PRO A 127 -10.72 -2.15 15.09
CA PRO A 127 -10.69 -1.31 13.90
C PRO A 127 -11.90 -0.38 13.80
N LEU A 128 -11.67 0.90 13.48
CA LEU A 128 -12.76 1.87 13.30
C LEU A 128 -13.68 1.52 12.13
N ILE A 129 -13.15 0.82 11.13
CA ILE A 129 -13.85 0.34 9.95
C ILE A 129 -13.59 -1.18 9.85
N PRO A 130 -14.63 -2.02 9.85
CA PRO A 130 -14.47 -3.47 9.71
C PRO A 130 -13.99 -3.84 8.29
N ALA A 131 -13.33 -4.99 8.20
CA ALA A 131 -12.86 -5.57 6.93
C ALA A 131 -14.01 -6.18 6.10
#